data_AF-W9WMG2-F1
#
_entry.id   AF-W9WMG2-F1
#
_cell.length_a   1.000
_cell.length_b   1.000
_cell.length_c   1.000
_cell.angle_alpha   90.00
_cell.angle_beta   90.00
_cell.angle_gamma   90.00
#
_symmetry.space_group_name_H-M   'P 1'
#
loop_
_entity.id
_entity.type
_entity.pdbx_description
1 polymer ?
#
loop_
_entity_poly.entity_id
_entity_poly.type
_entity_poly.pdbx_seq_one_letter_code
_entity_poly.pdbx_strand_id
1 'polypeptide(L)'
;MAKTPTPVAKDVNPSSEDTLTGGKYSNSGSKTTAKELMKMFLDEVRDSLHQACTLAKEPAPRWPSIVEHLNRAVLRVRMLESVYLPTVHELHQEQRELRDTWEYFMQLKNETIKHLSWLEDPLDPSTKLAKITDPQDFGRLVEARFRAMNDQVDTLSKEKTELEARFGVVVTNHNLQLDCAEKSATETKRVLKDNDRLKAAKKDLETKLEDQKNATIRAEDARDVLSKENMDLERELARLRVAYPAQQEVARQAQREKDAALEKVVDLREQLEALQREFSSQVNAKVQAEKDRSALSHDLTKIISNLEAELSTKTDSIEHLQRNHDELAEEKKSYEERLATLEDQLRVKTENAIVASHMETTIKTWQDKHSQARQRLEDKELEIMRLQDEIAQAEQRLKERELEIARLQDDLALTKQTVTELPSDLHDREGNLKEKVQQLRARTERAELRAGKCTSALTEQQKQAEAAREKCEQARTDATDLRLKSNRDDEKIRILNRQATDLSEDMNRWITRKADLLNDVRSLNSNSDEQQNGSSLEVSVPRPPDAGIQTKPEELNNSSHLQNLPQNGVCKSRFLAAMSPNPSRMPLPSKRGSIDANIPNDRNLRDRKRPRQSSQ
;
A
#
# COMPACT_ATOMS: atom_id res chain seq x y z
N MET A 1 42.27 -13.98 -4.05
CA MET A 1 43.66 -14.27 -3.68
C MET A 1 44.19 -15.33 -4.65
N ALA A 2 45.19 -15.00 -5.46
CA ALA A 2 45.86 -15.96 -6.35
C ALA A 2 47.21 -16.37 -5.73
N LYS A 3 47.63 -17.62 -5.92
CA LYS A 3 48.95 -18.11 -5.46
C LYS A 3 50.00 -17.83 -6.54
N THR A 4 51.08 -17.16 -6.16
CA THR A 4 52.31 -17.08 -6.97
C THR A 4 53.10 -18.40 -6.88
N PRO A 5 53.63 -18.93 -7.98
CA PRO A 5 54.57 -20.05 -7.96
C PRO A 5 56.02 -19.56 -7.84
N THR A 6 56.84 -20.28 -7.07
CA THR A 6 58.28 -20.01 -6.90
C THR A 6 59.08 -20.52 -8.12
N PRO A 7 60.06 -19.78 -8.65
CA PRO A 7 60.96 -20.29 -9.68
C PRO A 7 61.91 -21.35 -9.11
N VAL A 8 62.06 -22.48 -9.82
CA VAL A 8 63.04 -23.52 -9.50
C VAL A 8 64.30 -23.24 -10.32
N ALA A 9 65.42 -22.95 -9.64
CA ALA A 9 66.73 -22.94 -10.28
C ALA A 9 67.10 -24.38 -10.71
N LYS A 10 67.60 -24.54 -11.94
CA LYS A 10 68.27 -25.75 -12.39
C LYS A 10 69.75 -25.46 -12.53
N ASP A 11 70.54 -25.95 -11.59
CA ASP A 11 71.99 -26.01 -11.76
C ASP A 11 72.32 -26.97 -12.92
N VAL A 12 73.07 -26.47 -13.90
CA VAL A 12 73.54 -27.26 -15.05
C VAL A 12 75.03 -27.52 -14.86
N ASN A 13 75.37 -28.73 -14.40
CA ASN A 13 76.74 -29.21 -14.43
C ASN A 13 77.18 -29.39 -15.90
N PRO A 14 78.33 -28.84 -16.33
CA PRO A 14 78.93 -29.21 -17.59
C PRO A 14 79.52 -30.63 -17.47
N SER A 15 79.09 -31.53 -18.36
CA SER A 15 79.66 -32.89 -18.43
C SER A 15 81.04 -32.83 -19.08
N SER A 16 82.03 -33.45 -18.45
CA SER A 16 83.37 -33.63 -19.02
C SER A 16 83.45 -34.98 -19.73
N GLU A 17 83.54 -34.98 -21.06
CA GLU A 17 83.89 -36.16 -21.86
C GLU A 17 85.10 -35.90 -22.77
N ASP A 18 85.81 -36.99 -23.02
CA ASP A 18 87.17 -37.09 -23.54
C ASP A 18 87.47 -36.41 -24.88
N THR A 19 88.70 -35.87 -24.99
CA THR A 19 89.34 -35.64 -26.30
C THR A 19 90.70 -36.32 -26.37
N LEU A 20 90.71 -37.45 -27.07
CA LEU A 20 91.82 -38.28 -27.56
C LEU A 20 93.23 -37.62 -27.58
N THR A 21 94.16 -38.18 -26.78
CA THR A 21 95.59 -37.89 -26.91
C THR A 21 96.19 -38.57 -28.17
N GLY A 22 96.60 -37.78 -29.17
CA GLY A 22 97.24 -38.29 -30.38
C GLY A 22 98.45 -37.46 -30.84
N GLY A 23 99.51 -38.14 -31.32
CA GLY A 23 100.62 -37.52 -32.07
C GLY A 23 101.73 -36.85 -31.24
N LYS A 24 102.85 -37.56 -31.00
CA LYS A 24 104.05 -36.99 -30.36
C LYS A 24 104.87 -36.11 -31.32
N TYR A 25 104.63 -34.79 -31.31
CA TYR A 25 105.59 -33.79 -31.82
C TYR A 25 105.73 -32.59 -30.87
N SER A 26 106.25 -32.86 -29.66
CA SER A 26 106.47 -31.84 -28.63
C SER A 26 107.84 -32.00 -27.98
N ASN A 27 108.89 -31.44 -28.61
CA ASN A 27 110.19 -31.26 -27.94
C ASN A 27 111.05 -30.10 -28.50
N SER A 28 110.54 -28.88 -28.40
CA SER A 28 111.35 -27.66 -28.26
C SER A 28 110.47 -26.51 -27.73
N GLY A 29 111.05 -25.53 -27.04
CA GLY A 29 110.31 -24.48 -26.30
C GLY A 29 109.63 -23.39 -27.16
N SER A 30 109.38 -23.65 -28.43
CA SER A 30 108.69 -22.73 -29.35
C SER A 30 107.26 -23.22 -29.59
N LYS A 31 106.25 -22.40 -29.27
CA LYS A 31 104.87 -22.61 -29.76
C LYS A 31 104.77 -22.21 -31.23
N THR A 32 105.42 -22.99 -32.09
CA THR A 32 105.39 -22.79 -33.55
C THR A 32 103.97 -22.95 -34.04
N THR A 33 103.33 -21.83 -34.40
CA THR A 33 101.92 -21.78 -34.80
C THR A 33 101.70 -22.54 -36.11
N ALA A 34 100.46 -22.92 -36.41
CA ALA A 34 100.11 -23.54 -37.69
C ALA A 34 100.58 -22.68 -38.88
N LYS A 35 100.47 -21.34 -38.77
CA LYS A 35 101.00 -20.36 -39.72
C LYS A 35 102.52 -20.46 -39.93
N GLU A 36 103.28 -20.65 -38.86
CA GLU A 36 104.74 -20.79 -38.92
C GLU A 36 105.17 -22.17 -39.44
N LEU A 37 104.43 -23.24 -39.13
CA LEU A 37 104.62 -24.57 -39.72
C LEU A 37 104.31 -24.57 -41.22
N MET A 38 103.19 -23.97 -41.65
CA MET A 38 102.86 -23.79 -43.06
C MET A 38 103.96 -23.00 -43.79
N LYS A 39 104.44 -21.90 -43.19
CA LYS A 39 105.56 -21.13 -43.74
C LYS A 39 106.83 -21.98 -43.86
N MET A 40 107.20 -22.70 -42.81
CA MET A 40 108.38 -23.58 -42.79
C MET A 40 108.33 -24.62 -43.92
N PHE A 41 107.21 -25.30 -44.09
CA PHE A 41 107.07 -26.29 -45.17
C PHE A 41 107.06 -25.62 -46.56
N LEU A 42 106.47 -24.44 -46.74
CA LEU A 42 106.55 -23.69 -48.00
C LEU A 42 107.99 -23.26 -48.34
N ASP A 43 108.74 -22.77 -47.36
CA ASP A 43 110.16 -22.44 -47.49
C ASP A 43 110.97 -23.70 -47.88
N GLU A 44 110.77 -24.83 -47.20
CA GLU A 44 111.46 -26.09 -47.52
C GLU A 44 111.06 -26.71 -48.87
N VAL A 45 109.81 -26.55 -49.31
CA VAL A 45 109.36 -26.96 -50.66
C VAL A 45 110.07 -26.12 -51.72
N ARG A 46 110.09 -24.79 -51.56
CA ARG A 46 110.82 -23.88 -52.46
C ARG A 46 112.29 -24.28 -52.57
N ASP A 47 112.94 -24.49 -51.43
CA ASP A 47 114.39 -24.73 -51.40
C ASP A 47 114.74 -26.12 -51.95
N SER A 48 113.91 -27.13 -51.70
CA SER A 48 114.06 -28.47 -52.30
C SER A 48 113.87 -28.43 -53.82
N LEU A 49 112.85 -27.71 -54.32
CA LEU A 49 112.64 -27.53 -55.76
C LEU A 49 113.79 -26.74 -56.40
N HIS A 50 114.31 -25.70 -55.73
CA HIS A 50 115.44 -24.92 -56.21
C HIS A 50 116.72 -25.75 -56.33
N GLN A 51 116.99 -26.65 -55.37
CA GLN A 51 118.09 -27.61 -55.42
C GLN A 51 117.93 -28.60 -56.59
N ALA A 52 116.74 -29.19 -56.77
CA ALA A 52 116.44 -30.06 -57.91
C ALA A 52 116.65 -29.35 -59.27
N CYS A 53 116.13 -28.12 -59.41
CA CYS A 53 116.28 -27.31 -60.62
C CYS A 53 117.71 -26.80 -60.86
N THR A 54 118.58 -26.78 -59.84
CA THR A 54 120.00 -26.43 -59.98
C THR A 54 120.80 -27.64 -60.47
N LEU A 55 120.63 -28.80 -59.82
CA LEU A 55 121.25 -30.07 -60.23
C LEU A 55 120.84 -30.50 -61.65
N ALA A 56 119.60 -30.20 -62.06
CA ALA A 56 119.11 -30.44 -63.43
C ALA A 56 119.75 -29.53 -64.51
N LYS A 57 120.50 -28.49 -64.12
CA LYS A 57 121.23 -27.59 -65.04
C LYS A 57 122.74 -27.89 -65.09
N GLU A 58 123.24 -28.83 -64.29
CA GLU A 58 124.62 -29.29 -64.40
C GLU A 58 124.85 -30.01 -65.74
N PRO A 59 126.04 -29.91 -66.36
CA PRO A 59 126.33 -30.53 -67.66
C PRO A 59 126.33 -32.08 -67.63
N ALA A 60 126.24 -32.69 -66.46
CA ALA A 60 126.07 -34.14 -66.26
C ALA A 60 125.08 -34.37 -65.09
N PRO A 61 123.74 -34.28 -65.34
CA PRO A 61 122.75 -34.18 -64.27
C PRO A 61 122.66 -35.46 -63.43
N ARG A 62 122.78 -35.30 -62.10
CA ARG A 62 122.74 -36.40 -61.12
C ARG A 62 121.30 -36.80 -60.80
N TRP A 63 120.69 -37.58 -61.71
CA TRP A 63 119.30 -38.02 -61.61
C TRP A 63 118.85 -38.55 -60.23
N PRO A 64 119.62 -39.38 -59.49
CA PRO A 64 119.21 -39.84 -58.16
C PRO A 64 119.00 -38.68 -57.18
N SER A 65 119.89 -37.69 -57.16
CA SER A 65 119.79 -36.51 -56.29
C SER A 65 118.65 -35.58 -56.72
N ILE A 66 118.43 -35.39 -58.03
CA ILE A 66 117.28 -34.63 -58.54
C ILE A 66 115.97 -35.26 -58.06
N VAL A 67 115.85 -36.60 -58.16
CA VAL A 67 114.69 -37.36 -57.68
C VAL A 67 114.55 -37.31 -56.16
N GLU A 68 115.65 -37.32 -55.40
CA GLU A 68 115.64 -37.15 -53.94
C GLU A 68 115.07 -35.78 -53.53
N HIS A 69 115.55 -34.69 -54.13
CA HIS A 69 115.06 -33.34 -53.85
C HIS A 69 113.59 -33.14 -54.29
N LEU A 70 113.16 -33.76 -55.40
CA LEU A 70 111.75 -33.76 -55.82
C LEU A 70 110.86 -34.55 -54.85
N ASN A 71 111.30 -35.74 -54.41
CA ASN A 71 110.59 -36.52 -53.40
C ASN A 71 110.50 -35.79 -52.06
N ARG A 72 111.56 -35.06 -51.67
CA ARG A 72 111.57 -34.19 -50.48
C ARG A 72 110.56 -33.05 -50.61
N ALA A 73 110.47 -32.41 -51.77
CA ALA A 73 109.46 -31.40 -52.04
C ALA A 73 108.03 -31.99 -51.95
N VAL A 74 107.76 -33.13 -52.58
CA VAL A 74 106.45 -33.83 -52.49
C VAL A 74 106.09 -34.21 -51.05
N LEU A 75 107.06 -34.70 -50.26
CA LEU A 75 106.86 -35.00 -48.84
C LEU A 75 106.49 -33.73 -48.05
N ARG A 76 107.17 -32.60 -48.28
CA ARG A 76 106.86 -31.34 -47.60
C ARG A 76 105.55 -30.70 -48.06
N VAL A 77 105.13 -30.87 -49.32
CA VAL A 77 103.78 -30.50 -49.77
C VAL A 77 102.71 -31.30 -49.02
N ARG A 78 102.89 -32.62 -48.83
CA ARG A 78 101.95 -33.43 -48.03
C ARG A 78 101.93 -33.03 -46.55
N MET A 79 103.08 -32.63 -45.98
CA MET A 79 103.12 -32.10 -44.61
C MET A 79 102.41 -30.74 -44.51
N LEU A 80 102.59 -29.85 -45.49
CA LEU A 80 101.85 -28.59 -45.60
C LEU A 80 100.34 -28.83 -45.70
N GLU A 81 99.90 -29.74 -46.57
CA GLU A 81 98.50 -30.15 -46.74
C GLU A 81 97.90 -30.68 -45.42
N SER A 82 98.66 -31.51 -44.69
CA SER A 82 98.25 -32.07 -43.39
C SER A 82 98.11 -31.05 -42.25
N VAL A 83 98.66 -29.84 -42.39
CA VAL A 83 98.45 -28.72 -41.45
C VAL A 83 97.42 -27.72 -41.99
N TYR A 84 97.42 -27.49 -43.31
CA TYR A 84 96.50 -26.56 -43.97
C TYR A 84 95.03 -27.01 -43.88
N LEU A 85 94.73 -28.28 -44.20
CA LEU A 85 93.34 -28.76 -44.21
C LEU A 85 92.68 -28.73 -42.82
N PRO A 86 93.33 -29.18 -41.71
CA PRO A 86 92.77 -29.03 -40.38
C PRO A 86 92.57 -27.57 -39.97
N THR A 87 93.56 -26.69 -40.13
CA THR A 87 93.41 -25.27 -39.74
C THR A 87 92.38 -24.52 -40.56
N VAL A 88 92.17 -24.88 -41.82
CA VAL A 88 91.04 -24.35 -42.62
C VAL A 88 89.71 -24.89 -42.12
N HIS A 89 89.63 -26.16 -41.69
CA HIS A 89 88.42 -26.74 -41.11
C HIS A 89 88.06 -26.10 -39.77
N GLU A 90 89.04 -25.99 -38.86
CA GLU A 90 88.95 -25.30 -37.57
C GLU A 90 88.41 -23.87 -37.74
N LEU A 91 89.00 -23.07 -38.64
CA LEU A 91 88.56 -21.69 -38.89
C LEU A 91 87.13 -21.60 -39.46
N HIS A 92 86.71 -22.55 -40.31
CA HIS A 92 85.31 -22.61 -40.78
C HIS A 92 84.33 -23.09 -39.70
N GLN A 93 84.80 -23.86 -38.72
CA GLN A 93 84.03 -24.26 -37.55
C GLN A 93 83.88 -23.09 -36.57
N GLU A 94 84.97 -22.41 -36.19
CA GLU A 94 84.94 -21.20 -35.36
C GLU A 94 84.02 -20.13 -35.98
N GLN A 95 84.10 -19.90 -37.31
CA GLN A 95 83.24 -18.95 -38.00
C GLN A 95 81.74 -19.35 -37.96
N ARG A 96 81.43 -20.66 -37.87
CA ARG A 96 80.06 -21.15 -37.71
C ARG A 96 79.59 -20.98 -36.26
N GLU A 97 80.39 -21.40 -35.29
CA GLU A 97 80.06 -21.27 -33.86
C GLU A 97 79.87 -19.80 -33.45
N LEU A 98 80.69 -18.88 -33.99
CA LEU A 98 80.51 -17.44 -33.82
C LEU A 98 79.21 -16.90 -34.45
N ARG A 99 78.81 -17.43 -35.61
CA ARG A 99 77.54 -17.07 -36.27
C ARG A 99 76.35 -17.57 -35.46
N ASP A 100 76.36 -18.84 -35.07
CA ASP A 100 75.27 -19.48 -34.33
C ASP A 100 75.10 -18.79 -32.95
N THR A 101 76.22 -18.43 -32.30
CA THR A 101 76.23 -17.62 -31.06
C THR A 101 75.66 -16.21 -31.28
N TRP A 102 75.99 -15.55 -32.40
CA TRP A 102 75.46 -14.24 -32.75
C TRP A 102 73.95 -14.27 -33.07
N GLU A 103 73.49 -15.29 -33.79
CA GLU A 103 72.07 -15.49 -34.08
C GLU A 103 71.28 -15.79 -32.79
N TYR A 104 71.82 -16.59 -31.88
CA TYR A 104 71.25 -16.80 -30.55
C TYR A 104 71.17 -15.49 -29.74
N PHE A 105 72.24 -14.68 -29.71
CA PHE A 105 72.24 -13.38 -29.03
C PHE A 105 71.19 -12.42 -29.61
N MET A 106 71.05 -12.38 -30.94
CA MET A 106 70.05 -11.56 -31.62
C MET A 106 68.61 -12.06 -31.38
N GLN A 107 68.38 -13.37 -31.31
CA GLN A 107 67.09 -13.93 -30.89
C GLN A 107 66.75 -13.53 -29.44
N LEU A 108 67.69 -13.69 -28.51
CA LEU A 108 67.52 -13.34 -27.10
C LEU A 108 67.22 -11.84 -26.91
N LYS A 109 67.92 -10.97 -27.65
CA LYS A 109 67.66 -9.52 -27.71
C LYS A 109 66.23 -9.23 -28.19
N ASN A 110 65.80 -9.86 -29.29
CA ASN A 110 64.48 -9.61 -29.87
C ASN A 110 63.33 -10.08 -28.97
N GLU A 111 63.46 -11.25 -28.36
CA GLU A 111 62.44 -11.78 -27.42
C GLU A 111 62.39 -10.95 -26.12
N THR A 112 63.55 -10.41 -25.68
CA THR A 112 63.63 -9.46 -24.56
C THR A 112 62.91 -8.14 -24.88
N ILE A 113 63.15 -7.54 -26.06
CA ILE A 113 62.43 -6.34 -26.54
C ILE A 113 60.91 -6.59 -26.57
N LYS A 114 60.49 -7.74 -27.12
CA LYS A 114 59.08 -8.15 -27.21
C LYS A 114 58.43 -8.27 -25.83
N HIS A 115 59.07 -8.91 -24.86
CA HIS A 115 58.55 -9.02 -23.48
C HIS A 115 58.52 -7.68 -22.73
N LEU A 116 59.38 -6.73 -23.10
CA LEU A 116 59.44 -5.40 -22.50
C LEU A 116 58.58 -4.35 -23.22
N SER A 117 57.92 -4.69 -24.33
CA SER A 117 57.16 -3.77 -25.19
C SER A 117 56.04 -2.96 -24.48
N TRP A 118 55.58 -3.38 -23.30
CA TRP A 118 54.65 -2.62 -22.46
C TRP A 118 55.25 -1.32 -21.88
N LEU A 119 56.59 -1.21 -21.88
CA LEU A 119 57.33 0.01 -21.57
C LEU A 119 57.25 1.06 -22.68
N GLU A 120 57.03 0.64 -23.94
CA GLU A 120 56.89 1.59 -25.04
C GLU A 120 55.56 2.36 -24.89
N ASP A 121 55.62 3.67 -25.09
CA ASP A 121 54.43 4.49 -25.29
C ASP A 121 54.17 4.62 -26.80
N PRO A 122 52.98 4.23 -27.30
CA PRO A 122 52.67 4.34 -28.72
C PRO A 122 52.64 5.79 -29.23
N LEU A 123 52.54 6.78 -28.34
CA LEU A 123 52.51 8.21 -28.68
C LEU A 123 53.90 8.88 -28.61
N ASP A 124 54.89 8.29 -27.94
CA ASP A 124 56.25 8.84 -27.85
C ASP A 124 57.29 7.93 -28.55
N PRO A 125 57.74 8.30 -29.76
CA PRO A 125 58.75 7.56 -30.52
C PRO A 125 60.14 7.44 -29.86
N SER A 126 60.43 8.15 -28.76
CA SER A 126 61.67 8.03 -28.00
C SER A 126 61.69 6.79 -27.10
N THR A 127 60.53 6.35 -26.62
CA THR A 127 60.36 5.19 -25.72
C THR A 127 60.65 3.83 -26.38
N LYS A 128 60.83 3.80 -27.71
CA LYS A 128 60.98 2.55 -28.46
C LYS A 128 62.28 1.85 -28.13
N LEU A 129 62.19 0.66 -27.53
CA LEU A 129 63.31 -0.14 -27.04
C LEU A 129 64.33 -0.46 -28.13
N ALA A 130 63.86 -0.63 -29.37
CA ALA A 130 64.72 -0.85 -30.54
C ALA A 130 65.66 0.34 -30.87
N LYS A 131 65.42 1.53 -30.32
CA LYS A 131 66.27 2.73 -30.46
C LYS A 131 67.18 2.99 -29.26
N ILE A 132 66.90 2.37 -28.11
CA ILE A 132 67.63 2.65 -26.87
C ILE A 132 68.96 1.90 -26.89
N THR A 133 70.05 2.65 -26.98
CA THR A 133 71.43 2.13 -26.98
C THR A 133 72.17 2.30 -25.66
N ASP A 134 71.74 3.25 -24.81
CA ASP A 134 72.29 3.46 -23.47
C ASP A 134 71.44 2.74 -22.41
N PRO A 135 72.02 1.86 -21.57
CA PRO A 135 71.34 1.27 -20.42
C PRO A 135 70.73 2.30 -19.44
N GLN A 136 71.26 3.51 -19.33
CA GLN A 136 70.69 4.57 -18.50
C GLN A 136 69.34 5.06 -19.02
N ASP A 137 69.19 5.20 -20.34
CA ASP A 137 67.92 5.62 -20.95
C ASP A 137 66.86 4.54 -20.82
N PHE A 138 67.24 3.27 -20.89
CA PHE A 138 66.36 2.16 -20.54
C PHE A 138 65.91 2.23 -19.07
N GLY A 139 66.83 2.50 -18.14
CA GLY A 139 66.50 2.69 -16.72
C GLY A 139 65.53 3.85 -16.48
N ARG A 140 65.74 4.99 -17.16
CA ARG A 140 64.84 6.16 -17.11
C ARG A 140 63.45 5.85 -17.67
N LEU A 141 63.37 5.09 -18.77
CA LEU A 141 62.09 4.65 -19.34
C LEU A 141 61.31 3.75 -18.37
N VAL A 142 61.99 2.76 -17.77
CA VAL A 142 61.40 1.88 -16.76
C VAL A 142 60.86 2.68 -15.58
N GLU A 143 61.66 3.61 -15.04
CA GLU A 143 61.23 4.45 -13.93
C GLU A 143 60.05 5.37 -14.29
N ALA A 144 60.09 6.02 -15.46
CA ALA A 144 58.99 6.85 -15.95
C ALA A 144 57.69 6.05 -16.12
N ARG A 145 57.77 4.82 -16.64
CA ARG A 145 56.61 3.94 -16.80
C ARG A 145 56.04 3.47 -15.47
N PHE A 146 56.88 3.16 -14.48
CA PHE A 146 56.41 2.82 -13.13
C PHE A 146 55.77 4.02 -12.41
N ARG A 147 56.33 5.23 -12.56
CA ARG A 147 55.71 6.47 -12.04
C ARG A 147 54.31 6.68 -12.66
N ALA A 148 54.20 6.66 -13.99
CA ALA A 148 52.93 6.82 -14.69
C ALA A 148 51.90 5.72 -14.34
N MET A 149 52.35 4.48 -14.08
CA MET A 149 51.49 3.40 -13.62
C MET A 149 50.99 3.63 -12.18
N ASN A 150 51.83 4.14 -11.28
CA ASN A 150 51.42 4.52 -9.93
C ASN A 150 50.43 5.70 -9.96
N ASP A 151 50.67 6.73 -10.79
CA ASP A 151 49.76 7.87 -10.97
C ASP A 151 48.37 7.39 -11.46
N GLN A 152 48.32 6.39 -12.35
CA GLN A 152 47.08 5.73 -12.76
C GLN A 152 46.42 4.94 -11.64
N VAL A 153 47.19 4.19 -10.82
CA VAL A 153 46.67 3.44 -9.67
C VAL A 153 46.08 4.37 -8.62
N ASP A 154 46.74 5.49 -8.30
CA ASP A 154 46.24 6.49 -7.35
C ASP A 154 44.99 7.21 -7.90
N THR A 155 44.95 7.49 -9.21
CA THR A 155 43.76 8.04 -9.88
C THR A 155 42.57 7.06 -9.78
N LEU A 156 42.76 5.79 -10.14
CA LEU A 156 41.73 4.76 -10.05
C LEU A 156 41.31 4.46 -8.60
N SER A 157 42.24 4.55 -7.64
CA SER A 157 41.96 4.41 -6.21
C SER A 157 41.07 5.57 -5.71
N LYS A 158 41.36 6.80 -6.13
CA LYS A 158 40.54 7.97 -5.85
C LYS A 158 39.14 7.85 -6.48
N GLU A 159 39.05 7.50 -7.75
CA GLU A 159 37.77 7.27 -8.44
C GLU A 159 36.95 6.17 -7.78
N LYS A 160 37.60 5.07 -7.35
CA LYS A 160 36.96 4.00 -6.57
C LYS A 160 36.36 4.52 -5.27
N THR A 161 37.13 5.25 -4.47
CA THR A 161 36.62 5.77 -3.18
C THR A 161 35.50 6.79 -3.36
N GLU A 162 35.54 7.61 -4.42
CA GLU A 162 34.43 8.51 -4.76
C GLU A 162 33.19 7.73 -5.22
N LEU A 163 33.36 6.67 -6.02
CA LEU A 163 32.26 5.81 -6.44
C LEU A 163 31.63 5.06 -5.25
N GLU A 164 32.44 4.55 -4.32
CA GLU A 164 31.97 3.93 -3.07
C GLU A 164 31.18 4.92 -2.20
N ALA A 165 31.66 6.17 -2.07
CA ALA A 165 30.94 7.23 -1.35
C ALA A 165 29.60 7.59 -2.04
N ARG A 166 29.59 7.75 -3.37
CA ARG A 166 28.37 7.95 -4.17
C ARG A 166 27.39 6.79 -4.01
N PHE A 167 27.86 5.55 -4.00
CA PHE A 167 27.02 4.36 -3.81
C PHE A 167 26.42 4.32 -2.40
N GLY A 168 27.17 4.71 -1.36
CA GLY A 168 26.64 4.88 0.01
C GLY A 168 25.50 5.90 0.11
N VAL A 169 25.59 7.02 -0.63
CA VAL A 169 24.50 8.01 -0.72
C VAL A 169 23.28 7.45 -1.47
N VAL A 170 23.47 6.63 -2.50
CA VAL A 170 22.36 5.96 -3.20
C VAL A 170 21.66 4.93 -2.29
N VAL A 171 22.42 4.11 -1.56
CA VAL A 171 21.86 3.11 -0.63
C VAL A 171 21.08 3.77 0.51
N THR A 172 21.62 4.83 1.13
CA THR A 172 20.92 5.54 2.21
C THR A 172 19.64 6.22 1.73
N ASN A 173 19.65 6.85 0.55
CA ASN A 173 18.44 7.40 -0.08
C ASN A 173 17.41 6.33 -0.44
N HIS A 174 17.84 5.17 -0.94
CA HIS A 174 16.93 4.06 -1.25
C HIS A 174 16.27 3.49 0.02
N ASN A 175 17.04 3.31 1.09
CA ASN A 175 16.51 2.88 2.38
C ASN A 175 15.50 3.90 2.94
N LEU A 176 15.77 5.20 2.84
CA LEU A 176 14.81 6.25 3.22
C LEU A 176 13.51 6.21 2.39
N GLN A 177 13.60 5.90 1.10
CA GLN A 177 12.41 5.73 0.23
C GLN A 177 11.60 4.49 0.62
N LEU A 178 12.24 3.37 0.96
CA LEU A 178 11.58 2.17 1.49
C LEU A 178 10.88 2.47 2.82
N ASP A 179 11.57 3.12 3.76
CA ASP A 179 11.04 3.59 5.04
C ASP A 179 9.76 4.45 4.88
N CYS A 180 9.76 5.35 3.89
CA CYS A 180 8.59 6.18 3.56
C CYS A 180 7.47 5.37 2.91
N ALA A 181 7.79 4.41 2.04
CA ALA A 181 6.81 3.53 1.41
C ALA A 181 6.12 2.61 2.43
N GLU A 182 6.86 2.05 3.39
CA GLU A 182 6.29 1.23 4.47
C GLU A 182 5.39 2.04 5.41
N LYS A 183 5.80 3.27 5.77
CA LYS A 183 4.95 4.20 6.55
C LYS A 183 3.66 4.55 5.80
N SER A 184 3.73 4.82 4.50
CA SER A 184 2.56 5.03 3.65
C SER A 184 1.65 3.79 3.57
N ALA A 185 2.23 2.59 3.43
CA ALA A 185 1.48 1.34 3.36
C ALA A 185 0.80 0.97 4.70
N THR A 186 1.45 1.26 5.85
CA THR A 186 0.85 1.05 7.17
C THR A 186 -0.27 2.05 7.47
N GLU A 187 -0.13 3.31 7.05
CA GLU A 187 -1.21 4.30 7.14
C GLU A 187 -2.40 3.91 6.25
N THR A 188 -2.15 3.48 5.00
CA THR A 188 -3.19 2.98 4.09
C THR A 188 -3.96 1.79 4.71
N LYS A 189 -3.26 0.87 5.38
CA LYS A 189 -3.88 -0.24 6.13
C LYS A 189 -4.68 0.21 7.36
N ARG A 190 -4.37 1.37 7.97
CA ARG A 190 -5.19 1.98 9.03
C ARG A 190 -6.46 2.57 8.44
N VAL A 191 -6.31 3.44 7.43
CA VAL A 191 -7.43 4.11 6.75
C VAL A 191 -8.45 3.12 6.18
N LEU A 192 -8.01 1.97 5.64
CA LEU A 192 -8.91 0.90 5.20
C LEU A 192 -9.74 0.32 6.37
N LYS A 193 -9.11 0.00 7.50
CA LYS A 193 -9.83 -0.52 8.69
C LYS A 193 -10.83 0.49 9.24
N ASP A 194 -10.50 1.78 9.23
CA ASP A 194 -11.41 2.84 9.67
C ASP A 194 -12.52 3.12 8.65
N ASN A 195 -12.27 2.93 7.35
CA ASN A 195 -13.30 2.93 6.32
C ASN A 195 -14.30 1.77 6.49
N ASP A 196 -13.82 0.56 6.83
CA ASP A 196 -14.70 -0.59 7.08
C ASP A 196 -15.50 -0.44 8.38
N ARG A 197 -14.91 0.16 9.43
CA ARG A 197 -15.64 0.61 10.63
C ARG A 197 -16.74 1.62 10.29
N LEU A 198 -16.44 2.60 9.42
CA LEU A 198 -17.43 3.58 8.95
C LEU A 198 -18.54 2.94 8.10
N LYS A 199 -18.24 1.93 7.28
CA LYS A 199 -19.28 1.13 6.58
C LYS A 199 -20.19 0.39 7.56
N ALA A 200 -19.62 -0.24 8.58
CA ALA A 200 -20.39 -0.95 9.61
C ALA A 200 -21.28 0.01 10.40
N ALA A 201 -20.75 1.18 10.82
CA ALA A 201 -21.52 2.22 11.49
C ALA A 201 -22.59 2.84 10.59
N LYS A 202 -22.31 3.04 9.29
CA LYS A 202 -23.31 3.48 8.31
C LYS A 202 -24.45 2.46 8.20
N LYS A 203 -24.15 1.16 8.09
CA LYS A 203 -25.18 0.12 8.02
C LYS A 203 -26.03 0.05 9.29
N ASP A 204 -25.41 0.17 10.47
CA ASP A 204 -26.12 0.23 11.76
C ASP A 204 -27.06 1.45 11.84
N LEU A 205 -26.64 2.62 11.35
CA LEU A 205 -27.48 3.82 11.26
C LEU A 205 -28.59 3.68 10.20
N GLU A 206 -28.34 3.01 9.07
CA GLU A 206 -29.36 2.72 8.06
C GLU A 206 -30.43 1.77 8.59
N THR A 207 -30.05 0.72 9.33
CA THR A 207 -31.01 -0.16 10.00
C THR A 207 -31.84 0.60 11.03
N LYS A 208 -31.20 1.41 11.89
CA LYS A 208 -31.89 2.23 12.92
C LYS A 208 -32.83 3.28 12.31
N LEU A 209 -32.47 3.88 11.18
CA LEU A 209 -33.34 4.80 10.46
C LEU A 209 -34.58 4.07 9.90
N GLU A 210 -34.40 2.84 9.40
CA GLU A 210 -35.51 2.02 8.91
C GLU A 210 -36.40 1.54 10.07
N ASP A 211 -35.84 1.09 11.19
CA ASP A 211 -36.57 0.80 12.43
C ASP A 211 -37.38 2.02 12.90
N GLN A 212 -36.79 3.23 12.82
CA GLN A 212 -37.47 4.48 13.17
C GLN A 212 -38.64 4.78 12.22
N LYS A 213 -38.49 4.60 10.90
CA LYS A 213 -39.63 4.73 9.96
C LYS A 213 -40.75 3.74 10.30
N ASN A 214 -40.40 2.46 10.50
CA ASN A 214 -41.36 1.42 10.84
C ASN A 214 -42.00 1.64 12.22
N ALA A 215 -41.36 2.37 13.14
CA ALA A 215 -41.97 2.85 14.38
C ALA A 215 -42.90 4.06 14.16
N THR A 216 -42.54 5.00 13.27
CA THR A 216 -43.38 6.13 12.90
C THR A 216 -44.67 5.68 12.21
N ILE A 217 -44.59 4.77 11.22
CA ILE A 217 -45.76 4.21 10.52
C ILE A 217 -46.72 3.58 11.53
N ARG A 218 -46.24 2.73 12.44
CA ARG A 218 -47.06 2.12 13.50
C ARG A 218 -47.67 3.15 14.47
N ALA A 219 -47.04 4.31 14.66
CA ALA A 219 -47.59 5.40 15.46
C ALA A 219 -48.66 6.20 14.69
N GLU A 220 -48.56 6.28 13.36
CA GLU A 220 -49.60 6.85 12.47
C GLU A 220 -50.79 5.90 12.37
N ASP A 221 -50.58 4.59 12.16
CA ASP A 221 -51.62 3.55 12.20
C ASP A 221 -52.42 3.60 13.52
N ALA A 222 -51.70 3.63 14.66
CA ALA A 222 -52.31 3.71 15.98
C ALA A 222 -53.07 5.03 16.20
N ARG A 223 -52.57 6.15 15.63
CA ARG A 223 -53.25 7.45 15.67
C ARG A 223 -54.54 7.42 14.86
N ASP A 224 -54.56 6.77 13.70
CA ASP A 224 -55.76 6.67 12.86
C ASP A 224 -56.81 5.73 13.47
N VAL A 225 -56.39 4.65 14.13
CA VAL A 225 -57.28 3.82 14.97
C VAL A 225 -57.89 4.66 16.10
N LEU A 226 -57.08 5.38 16.89
CA LEU A 226 -57.58 6.25 17.97
C LEU A 226 -58.44 7.42 17.46
N SER A 227 -58.17 7.92 16.26
CA SER A 227 -58.98 8.95 15.59
C SER A 227 -60.36 8.41 15.21
N LYS A 228 -60.41 7.18 14.67
CA LYS A 228 -61.66 6.47 14.37
C LYS A 228 -62.45 6.15 15.64
N GLU A 229 -61.79 5.63 16.69
CA GLU A 229 -62.41 5.37 17.99
C GLU A 229 -62.99 6.66 18.60
N ASN A 230 -62.28 7.79 18.53
CA ASN A 230 -62.83 9.08 18.94
C ASN A 230 -64.08 9.47 18.13
N MET A 231 -64.08 9.34 16.80
CA MET A 231 -65.28 9.63 15.99
C MET A 231 -66.45 8.68 16.29
N ASP A 232 -66.16 7.42 16.63
CA ASP A 232 -67.17 6.43 17.01
C ASP A 232 -67.75 6.76 18.40
N LEU A 233 -66.89 7.13 19.36
CA LEU A 233 -67.28 7.62 20.71
C LEU A 233 -68.02 8.96 20.67
N GLU A 234 -67.66 9.89 19.79
CA GLU A 234 -68.39 11.15 19.59
C GLU A 234 -69.79 10.90 19.05
N ARG A 235 -69.94 9.94 18.11
CA ARG A 235 -71.25 9.52 17.61
C ARG A 235 -72.09 8.83 18.69
N GLU A 236 -71.49 8.06 19.58
CA GLU A 236 -72.22 7.46 20.71
C GLU A 236 -72.56 8.49 21.81
N LEU A 237 -71.68 9.46 22.09
CA LEU A 237 -71.99 10.62 22.92
C LEU A 237 -73.13 11.47 22.33
N ALA A 238 -73.18 11.64 21.01
CA ALA A 238 -74.28 12.32 20.34
C ALA A 238 -75.61 11.54 20.48
N ARG A 239 -75.59 10.21 20.33
CA ARG A 239 -76.75 9.34 20.59
C ARG A 239 -77.22 9.44 22.04
N LEU A 240 -76.32 9.33 23.01
CA LEU A 240 -76.62 9.44 24.44
C LEU A 240 -77.15 10.84 24.82
N ARG A 241 -76.65 11.92 24.20
CA ARG A 241 -77.19 13.28 24.37
C ARG A 241 -78.63 13.45 23.87
N VAL A 242 -79.08 12.61 22.92
CA VAL A 242 -80.48 12.58 22.46
C VAL A 242 -81.34 11.61 23.29
N ALA A 243 -80.79 10.46 23.67
CA ALA A 243 -81.50 9.44 24.45
C ALA A 243 -81.73 9.85 25.92
N TYR A 244 -80.76 10.51 26.55
CA TYR A 244 -80.83 10.86 27.98
C TYR A 244 -81.97 11.83 28.32
N PRO A 245 -82.23 12.92 27.56
CA PRO A 245 -83.42 13.75 27.77
C PRO A 245 -84.74 12.99 27.59
N ALA A 246 -84.81 12.07 26.61
CA ALA A 246 -86.00 11.24 26.41
C ALA A 246 -86.23 10.28 27.60
N GLN A 247 -85.17 9.64 28.10
CA GLN A 247 -85.23 8.80 29.30
C GLN A 247 -85.58 9.62 30.55
N GLN A 248 -85.08 10.85 30.66
CA GLN A 248 -85.39 11.76 31.75
C GLN A 248 -86.86 12.19 31.73
N GLU A 249 -87.45 12.44 30.56
CA GLU A 249 -88.88 12.78 30.47
C GLU A 249 -89.77 11.55 30.68
N VAL A 250 -89.37 10.35 30.26
CA VAL A 250 -90.03 9.09 30.65
C VAL A 250 -90.00 8.91 32.18
N ALA A 251 -88.87 9.21 32.83
CA ALA A 251 -88.78 9.17 34.30
C ALA A 251 -89.66 10.23 34.98
N ARG A 252 -89.78 11.44 34.41
CA ARG A 252 -90.74 12.45 34.89
C ARG A 252 -92.18 12.00 34.70
N GLN A 253 -92.51 11.39 33.57
CA GLN A 253 -93.85 10.92 33.27
C GLN A 253 -94.27 9.77 34.21
N ALA A 254 -93.39 8.79 34.42
CA ALA A 254 -93.62 7.71 35.40
C ALA A 254 -93.76 8.24 36.83
N GLN A 255 -93.04 9.32 37.21
CA GLN A 255 -93.20 9.96 38.50
C GLN A 255 -94.55 10.71 38.62
N ARG A 256 -95.01 11.43 37.57
CA ARG A 256 -96.36 12.02 37.53
C ARG A 256 -97.45 10.96 37.69
N GLU A 257 -97.31 9.83 37.00
CA GLU A 257 -98.26 8.71 37.04
C GLU A 257 -98.27 8.02 38.41
N LYS A 258 -97.10 7.85 39.04
CA LYS A 258 -96.97 7.36 40.42
C LYS A 258 -97.62 8.31 41.43
N ASP A 259 -97.46 9.61 41.28
CA ASP A 259 -98.03 10.60 42.21
C ASP A 259 -99.56 10.67 42.07
N ALA A 260 -100.09 10.61 40.84
CA ALA A 260 -101.53 10.47 40.59
C ALA A 260 -102.11 9.10 41.04
N ALA A 261 -101.29 8.04 41.09
CA ALA A 261 -101.67 6.77 41.67
C ALA A 261 -101.66 6.81 43.21
N LEU A 262 -100.73 7.54 43.83
CA LEU A 262 -100.70 7.80 45.28
C LEU A 262 -101.92 8.59 45.74
N GLU A 263 -102.33 9.61 44.98
CA GLU A 263 -103.54 10.40 45.24
C GLU A 263 -104.79 9.50 45.27
N LYS A 264 -104.97 8.64 44.25
CA LYS A 264 -106.05 7.63 44.24
C LYS A 264 -105.97 6.62 45.39
N VAL A 265 -104.77 6.27 45.86
CA VAL A 265 -104.60 5.40 47.03
C VAL A 265 -105.00 6.11 48.32
N VAL A 266 -104.85 7.44 48.42
CA VAL A 266 -105.41 8.23 49.53
C VAL A 266 -106.94 8.24 49.47
N ASP A 267 -107.53 8.57 48.30
CA ASP A 267 -109.00 8.57 48.11
C ASP A 267 -109.64 7.23 48.51
N LEU A 268 -109.07 6.12 48.04
CA LEU A 268 -109.54 4.77 48.34
C LEU A 268 -109.38 4.40 49.82
N ARG A 269 -108.38 4.97 50.51
CA ARG A 269 -108.15 4.74 51.94
C ARG A 269 -109.15 5.50 52.80
N GLU A 270 -109.49 6.75 52.43
CA GLU A 270 -110.55 7.51 53.09
C GLU A 270 -111.93 6.86 52.90
N GLN A 271 -112.21 6.32 51.70
CA GLN A 271 -113.41 5.50 51.44
C GLN A 271 -113.45 4.22 52.29
N LEU A 272 -112.31 3.53 52.43
CA LEU A 272 -112.22 2.33 53.27
C LEU A 272 -112.47 2.65 54.74
N GLU A 273 -111.91 3.75 55.27
CA GLU A 273 -112.16 4.17 56.64
C GLU A 273 -113.61 4.61 56.87
N ALA A 274 -114.26 5.24 55.88
CA ALA A 274 -115.68 5.59 55.98
C ALA A 274 -116.55 4.33 56.15
N LEU A 275 -116.35 3.32 55.30
CA LEU A 275 -117.01 2.02 55.40
C LEU A 275 -116.70 1.31 56.73
N GLN A 276 -115.45 1.39 57.21
CA GLN A 276 -115.05 0.78 58.49
C GLN A 276 -115.73 1.46 59.70
N ARG A 277 -115.98 2.77 59.65
CA ARG A 277 -116.77 3.50 60.67
C ARG A 277 -118.26 3.10 60.63
N GLU A 278 -118.86 2.98 59.45
CA GLU A 278 -120.25 2.46 59.31
C GLU A 278 -120.39 1.04 59.87
N PHE A 279 -119.48 0.13 59.49
CA PHE A 279 -119.51 -1.27 59.94
C PHE A 279 -119.33 -1.38 61.47
N SER A 280 -118.46 -0.56 62.06
CA SER A 280 -118.27 -0.50 63.52
C SER A 280 -119.54 -0.03 64.25
N SER A 281 -120.25 0.95 63.68
CA SER A 281 -121.54 1.42 64.20
C SER A 281 -122.60 0.30 64.18
N GLN A 282 -122.65 -0.46 63.09
CA GLN A 282 -123.63 -1.54 62.89
C GLN A 282 -123.39 -2.77 63.80
N VAL A 283 -122.13 -3.09 64.13
CA VAL A 283 -121.79 -4.16 65.08
C VAL A 283 -122.18 -3.79 66.51
N ASN A 284 -121.89 -2.57 66.95
CA ASN A 284 -122.22 -2.10 68.31
C ASN A 284 -123.74 -2.12 68.58
N ALA A 285 -124.56 -1.81 67.57
CA ALA A 285 -126.02 -1.91 67.67
C ALA A 285 -126.53 -3.34 67.92
N LYS A 286 -125.86 -4.37 67.37
CA LYS A 286 -126.23 -5.79 67.58
C LYS A 286 -125.80 -6.30 68.95
N VAL A 287 -124.59 -5.97 69.40
CA VAL A 287 -124.04 -6.43 70.69
C VAL A 287 -124.89 -5.97 71.89
N GLN A 288 -125.56 -4.82 71.79
CA GLN A 288 -126.48 -4.36 72.83
C GLN A 288 -127.79 -5.17 72.86
N ALA A 289 -128.33 -5.56 71.71
CA ALA A 289 -129.57 -6.35 71.62
C ALA A 289 -129.42 -7.80 72.13
N GLU A 290 -128.24 -8.39 71.99
CA GLU A 290 -127.97 -9.76 72.47
C GLU A 290 -127.93 -9.84 74.01
N LYS A 291 -127.47 -8.78 74.70
CA LYS A 291 -127.33 -8.74 76.17
C LYS A 291 -128.66 -8.82 76.91
N ASP A 292 -129.68 -8.11 76.41
CA ASP A 292 -131.00 -8.05 77.05
C ASP A 292 -131.77 -9.38 76.91
N ARG A 293 -131.32 -10.27 76.02
CA ARG A 293 -131.94 -11.57 75.73
C ARG A 293 -131.53 -12.69 76.71
N SER A 294 -130.30 -12.65 77.25
CA SER A 294 -129.79 -13.72 78.13
C SER A 294 -130.40 -13.70 79.54
N ALA A 295 -130.90 -12.55 80.01
CA ALA A 295 -131.48 -12.44 81.35
C ALA A 295 -132.73 -13.32 81.56
N LEU A 296 -133.56 -13.48 80.52
CA LEU A 296 -134.84 -14.21 80.61
C LEU A 296 -134.69 -15.74 80.65
N SER A 297 -133.53 -16.28 80.25
CA SER A 297 -133.31 -17.72 80.14
C SER A 297 -133.01 -18.43 81.47
N HIS A 298 -132.73 -17.68 82.54
CA HIS A 298 -132.28 -18.25 83.81
C HIS A 298 -133.44 -18.75 84.69
N ASP A 299 -134.59 -18.07 84.67
CA ASP A 299 -135.74 -18.40 85.53
C ASP A 299 -136.52 -19.64 85.06
N LEU A 300 -136.52 -19.96 83.75
CA LEU A 300 -137.24 -21.10 83.19
C LEU A 300 -136.67 -22.46 83.65
N THR A 301 -135.35 -22.57 83.81
CA THR A 301 -134.68 -23.80 84.26
C THR A 301 -135.19 -24.27 85.63
N LYS A 302 -135.62 -23.34 86.48
CA LYS A 302 -136.11 -23.59 87.84
C LYS A 302 -137.51 -24.22 87.91
N ILE A 303 -138.25 -24.22 86.80
CA ILE A 303 -139.58 -24.85 86.68
C ILE A 303 -139.43 -26.33 86.26
N ILE A 304 -138.41 -26.65 85.45
CA ILE A 304 -138.21 -27.98 84.86
C ILE A 304 -137.95 -29.05 85.93
N SER A 305 -137.24 -28.73 87.01
CA SER A 305 -137.00 -29.66 88.12
C SER A 305 -138.28 -30.12 88.85
N ASN A 306 -139.42 -29.43 88.69
CA ASN A 306 -140.69 -29.88 89.27
C ASN A 306 -141.45 -30.88 88.37
N LEU A 307 -140.96 -31.14 87.14
CA LEU A 307 -141.53 -32.17 86.26
C LEU A 307 -140.93 -33.56 86.47
N GLU A 308 -139.92 -33.70 87.34
CA GLU A 308 -140.13 -34.55 88.52
C GLU A 308 -140.50 -36.03 88.24
N ALA A 309 -141.77 -36.33 88.49
CA ALA A 309 -142.20 -37.63 88.99
C ALA A 309 -143.13 -38.43 88.05
N GLU A 310 -143.61 -37.87 86.94
CA GLU A 310 -144.62 -38.54 86.10
C GLU A 310 -144.03 -39.62 85.19
N LEU A 311 -142.83 -39.41 84.66
CA LEU A 311 -142.10 -40.38 83.81
C LEU A 311 -141.33 -41.46 84.61
N SER A 312 -141.64 -41.59 85.90
CA SER A 312 -141.61 -42.89 86.60
C SER A 312 -142.52 -43.93 85.91
N THR A 313 -143.48 -43.46 85.09
CA THR A 313 -144.20 -44.28 84.11
C THR A 313 -143.61 -44.04 82.70
N LYS A 314 -142.99 -45.02 82.01
CA LYS A 314 -142.80 -46.45 82.34
C LYS A 314 -141.46 -46.97 81.80
N THR A 315 -140.94 -47.99 82.50
CA THR A 315 -140.43 -49.32 82.05
C THR A 315 -139.75 -49.50 80.69
N ASP A 316 -140.15 -48.81 79.62
CA ASP A 316 -139.72 -49.06 78.24
C ASP A 316 -138.25 -48.64 77.99
N SER A 317 -137.71 -47.75 78.84
CA SER A 317 -136.30 -47.34 78.85
C SER A 317 -135.32 -48.50 79.09
N ILE A 318 -135.79 -49.63 79.64
CA ILE A 318 -134.96 -50.83 79.87
C ILE A 318 -134.50 -51.45 78.54
N GLU A 319 -135.31 -51.41 77.47
CA GLU A 319 -134.89 -51.89 76.15
C GLU A 319 -133.86 -50.98 75.47
N HIS A 320 -133.80 -49.70 75.84
CA HIS A 320 -132.85 -48.75 75.25
C HIS A 320 -131.41 -49.13 75.62
N LEU A 321 -131.18 -49.56 76.87
CA LEU A 321 -129.85 -49.85 77.39
C LEU A 321 -129.16 -51.06 76.76
N GLN A 322 -129.91 -51.98 76.13
CA GLN A 322 -129.30 -53.09 75.40
C GLN A 322 -128.80 -52.67 74.01
N ARG A 323 -129.48 -51.76 73.31
CA ARG A 323 -129.01 -51.25 71.99
C ARG A 323 -127.69 -50.48 72.12
N ASN A 324 -127.53 -49.70 73.19
CA ASN A 324 -126.31 -48.95 73.48
C ASN A 324 -125.08 -49.87 73.71
N HIS A 325 -125.25 -51.17 73.99
CA HIS A 325 -124.14 -52.10 74.17
C HIS A 325 -123.59 -52.60 72.82
N ASP A 326 -124.46 -52.84 71.85
CA ASP A 326 -124.07 -53.27 70.50
C ASP A 326 -123.44 -52.11 69.71
N GLU A 327 -123.94 -50.88 69.87
CA GLU A 327 -123.36 -49.68 69.23
C GLU A 327 -121.91 -49.42 69.70
N LEU A 328 -121.62 -49.59 70.99
CA LEU A 328 -120.25 -49.49 71.53
C LEU A 328 -119.31 -50.58 71.02
N ALA A 329 -119.82 -51.74 70.60
CA ALA A 329 -119.01 -52.81 70.02
C ALA A 329 -118.58 -52.49 68.57
N GLU A 330 -119.47 -51.94 67.75
CA GLU A 330 -119.12 -51.46 66.40
C GLU A 330 -118.30 -50.16 66.45
N GLU A 331 -118.53 -49.25 67.41
CA GLU A 331 -117.67 -48.07 67.57
C GLU A 331 -116.22 -48.47 67.88
N LYS A 332 -116.01 -49.43 68.79
CA LYS A 332 -114.68 -49.99 69.10
C LYS A 332 -113.98 -50.52 67.84
N LYS A 333 -114.70 -51.31 67.04
CA LYS A 333 -114.20 -51.87 65.77
C LYS A 333 -113.85 -50.77 64.75
N SER A 334 -114.66 -49.71 64.67
CA SER A 334 -114.36 -48.53 63.84
C SER A 334 -113.10 -47.78 64.29
N TYR A 335 -112.83 -47.69 65.60
CA TYR A 335 -111.59 -47.12 66.12
C TYR A 335 -110.37 -48.03 65.89
N GLU A 336 -110.51 -49.35 65.96
CA GLU A 336 -109.44 -50.31 65.62
C GLU A 336 -109.09 -50.24 64.11
N GLU A 337 -110.08 -50.16 63.21
CA GLU A 337 -109.86 -49.95 61.77
C GLU A 337 -109.24 -48.56 61.46
N ARG A 338 -109.65 -47.51 62.18
CA ARG A 338 -109.03 -46.17 62.08
C ARG A 338 -107.60 -46.15 62.59
N LEU A 339 -107.26 -46.91 63.64
CA LEU A 339 -105.90 -47.05 64.12
C LEU A 339 -105.01 -47.70 63.06
N ALA A 340 -105.41 -48.85 62.51
CA ALA A 340 -104.68 -49.50 61.42
C ALA A 340 -104.48 -48.57 60.21
N THR A 341 -105.54 -47.83 59.82
CA THR A 341 -105.47 -46.84 58.73
C THR A 341 -104.50 -45.68 59.04
N LEU A 342 -104.43 -45.24 60.30
CA LEU A 342 -103.51 -44.18 60.73
C LEU A 342 -102.06 -44.69 60.84
N GLU A 343 -101.84 -45.93 61.28
CA GLU A 343 -100.52 -46.55 61.32
C GLU A 343 -99.93 -46.72 59.92
N ASP A 344 -100.71 -47.20 58.94
CA ASP A 344 -100.28 -47.25 57.53
C ASP A 344 -100.03 -45.84 56.95
N GLN A 345 -100.86 -44.84 57.28
CA GLN A 345 -100.58 -43.45 56.88
C GLN A 345 -99.31 -42.89 57.52
N LEU A 346 -98.97 -43.30 58.75
CA LEU A 346 -97.77 -42.85 59.45
C LEU A 346 -96.53 -43.54 58.89
N ARG A 347 -96.65 -44.82 58.52
CA ARG A 347 -95.64 -45.59 57.77
C ARG A 347 -95.40 -45.01 56.37
N VAL A 348 -96.44 -44.71 55.59
CA VAL A 348 -96.31 -44.05 54.29
C VAL A 348 -95.66 -42.67 54.44
N LYS A 349 -95.91 -41.94 55.54
CA LYS A 349 -95.22 -40.66 55.83
C LYS A 349 -93.73 -40.85 56.15
N THR A 350 -93.33 -41.89 56.90
CA THR A 350 -91.90 -42.14 57.19
C THR A 350 -91.16 -42.69 55.98
N GLU A 351 -91.78 -43.57 55.18
CA GLU A 351 -91.22 -44.03 53.89
C GLU A 351 -91.07 -42.84 52.91
N ASN A 352 -92.06 -41.94 52.81
CA ASN A 352 -91.94 -40.70 52.02
C ASN A 352 -90.85 -39.75 52.54
N ALA A 353 -90.62 -39.66 53.85
CA ALA A 353 -89.52 -38.85 54.41
C ALA A 353 -88.14 -39.41 54.04
N ILE A 354 -87.99 -40.73 54.00
CA ILE A 354 -86.76 -41.40 53.52
C ILE A 354 -86.56 -41.14 52.02
N VAL A 355 -87.62 -41.24 51.21
CA VAL A 355 -87.57 -40.90 49.78
C VAL A 355 -87.18 -39.43 49.57
N ALA A 356 -87.77 -38.49 50.32
CA ALA A 356 -87.42 -37.07 50.24
C ALA A 356 -85.93 -36.82 50.58
N SER A 357 -85.40 -37.45 51.63
CA SER A 357 -83.98 -37.39 51.98
C SER A 357 -83.07 -37.95 50.87
N HIS A 358 -83.47 -39.06 50.24
CA HIS A 358 -82.73 -39.62 49.11
C HIS A 358 -82.79 -38.71 47.86
N MET A 359 -83.94 -38.08 47.60
CA MET A 359 -84.08 -37.08 46.53
C MET A 359 -83.23 -35.83 46.80
N GLU A 360 -83.14 -35.36 48.03
CA GLU A 360 -82.28 -34.21 48.39
C GLU A 360 -80.78 -34.52 48.18
N THR A 361 -80.32 -35.72 48.55
CA THR A 361 -78.92 -36.14 48.28
C THR A 361 -78.63 -36.37 46.80
N THR A 362 -79.59 -36.81 45.99
CA THR A 362 -79.44 -36.89 44.53
C THR A 362 -79.48 -35.51 43.87
N ILE A 363 -80.36 -34.60 44.31
CA ILE A 363 -80.36 -33.19 43.87
C ILE A 363 -79.00 -32.53 44.16
N LYS A 364 -78.45 -32.71 45.37
CA LYS A 364 -77.16 -32.14 45.76
C LYS A 364 -76.00 -32.68 44.92
N THR A 365 -75.93 -34.00 44.72
CA THR A 365 -74.90 -34.59 43.85
C THR A 365 -75.09 -34.26 42.36
N TRP A 366 -76.30 -33.90 41.90
CA TRP A 366 -76.52 -33.29 40.59
C TRP A 366 -76.06 -31.82 40.52
N GLN A 367 -76.29 -31.03 41.57
CA GLN A 367 -75.78 -29.65 41.68
C GLN A 367 -74.24 -29.61 41.69
N ASP A 368 -73.59 -30.53 42.41
CA ASP A 368 -72.13 -30.69 42.42
C ASP A 368 -71.59 -31.04 41.02
N LYS A 369 -72.22 -32.01 40.34
CA LYS A 369 -71.87 -32.38 38.95
C LYS A 369 -72.07 -31.23 37.96
N HIS A 370 -73.18 -30.49 38.09
CA HIS A 370 -73.47 -29.32 37.25
C HIS A 370 -72.47 -28.18 37.49
N SER A 371 -72.03 -27.99 38.73
CA SER A 371 -70.99 -27.01 39.08
C SER A 371 -69.63 -27.39 38.50
N GLN A 372 -69.24 -28.67 38.59
CA GLN A 372 -68.04 -29.19 37.90
C GLN A 372 -68.14 -29.10 36.37
N ALA A 373 -69.35 -29.26 35.81
CA ALA A 373 -69.57 -29.13 34.37
C ALA A 373 -69.40 -27.67 33.89
N ARG A 374 -69.90 -26.69 34.66
CA ARG A 374 -69.63 -25.26 34.40
C ARG A 374 -68.16 -24.93 34.46
N GLN A 375 -67.45 -25.32 35.53
CA GLN A 375 -66.04 -24.96 35.68
C GLN A 375 -65.17 -25.57 34.57
N ARG A 376 -65.48 -26.80 34.12
CA ARG A 376 -64.84 -27.41 32.93
C ARG A 376 -65.17 -26.72 31.60
N LEU A 377 -66.29 -25.99 31.53
CA LEU A 377 -66.67 -25.20 30.37
C LEU A 377 -65.92 -23.86 30.38
N GLU A 378 -65.86 -23.19 31.53
CA GLU A 378 -65.04 -21.99 31.78
C GLU A 378 -63.54 -22.26 31.48
N ASP A 379 -62.98 -23.38 31.98
CA ASP A 379 -61.62 -23.85 31.65
C ASP A 379 -61.40 -24.03 30.13
N LYS A 380 -62.46 -24.40 29.39
CA LYS A 380 -62.40 -24.61 27.93
C LYS A 380 -62.61 -23.33 27.13
N GLU A 381 -63.41 -22.40 27.62
CA GLU A 381 -63.55 -21.05 27.04
C GLU A 381 -62.22 -20.26 27.18
N LEU A 382 -61.55 -20.39 28.32
CA LEU A 382 -60.20 -19.84 28.53
C LEU A 382 -59.16 -20.46 27.58
N GLU A 383 -59.16 -21.78 27.38
CA GLU A 383 -58.26 -22.44 26.42
C GLU A 383 -58.61 -22.08 24.96
N ILE A 384 -59.89 -21.87 24.63
CA ILE A 384 -60.31 -21.38 23.30
C ILE A 384 -59.76 -19.97 23.04
N MET A 385 -59.86 -19.05 24.01
CA MET A 385 -59.27 -17.71 23.86
C MET A 385 -57.74 -17.79 23.74
N ARG A 386 -57.08 -18.64 24.54
CA ARG A 386 -55.62 -18.86 24.45
C ARG A 386 -55.19 -19.36 23.06
N LEU A 387 -55.96 -20.28 22.47
CA LEU A 387 -55.72 -20.79 21.12
C LEU A 387 -56.05 -19.77 20.02
N GLN A 388 -57.05 -18.90 20.23
CA GLN A 388 -57.36 -17.78 19.33
C GLN A 388 -56.21 -16.76 19.30
N ASP A 389 -55.62 -16.42 20.45
CA ASP A 389 -54.42 -15.57 20.53
C ASP A 389 -53.21 -16.22 19.83
N GLU A 390 -53.01 -17.54 19.98
CA GLU A 390 -51.95 -18.26 19.28
C GLU A 390 -52.15 -18.27 17.76
N ILE A 391 -53.40 -18.40 17.28
CA ILE A 391 -53.74 -18.30 15.85
C ILE A 391 -53.52 -16.88 15.33
N ALA A 392 -53.97 -15.85 16.05
CA ALA A 392 -53.77 -14.45 15.65
C ALA A 392 -52.27 -14.09 15.54
N GLN A 393 -51.44 -14.56 16.48
CA GLN A 393 -49.98 -14.43 16.41
C GLN A 393 -49.37 -15.20 15.24
N ALA A 394 -49.90 -16.38 14.91
CA ALA A 394 -49.44 -17.15 13.76
C ALA A 394 -49.79 -16.46 12.43
N GLU A 395 -51.00 -15.93 12.29
CA GLU A 395 -51.41 -15.13 11.13
C GLU A 395 -50.57 -13.85 10.95
N GLN A 396 -50.27 -13.16 12.05
CA GLN A 396 -49.40 -11.97 11.98
C GLN A 396 -48.01 -12.35 11.47
N ARG A 397 -47.39 -13.39 12.05
CA ARG A 397 -46.07 -13.89 11.59
C ARG A 397 -46.09 -14.35 10.14
N LEU A 398 -47.22 -14.88 9.66
CA LEU A 398 -47.37 -15.29 8.25
C LEU A 398 -47.39 -14.06 7.33
N LYS A 399 -48.19 -13.03 7.65
CA LYS A 399 -48.22 -11.73 6.92
C LYS A 399 -46.87 -11.02 6.92
N GLU A 400 -46.13 -11.06 8.03
CA GLU A 400 -44.77 -10.55 8.14
C GLU A 400 -43.80 -11.27 7.17
N ARG A 401 -43.92 -12.59 7.01
CA ARG A 401 -43.13 -13.37 6.04
C ARG A 401 -43.56 -13.16 4.59
N GLU A 402 -44.85 -12.95 4.31
CA GLU A 402 -45.32 -12.59 2.97
C GLU A 402 -44.75 -11.23 2.52
N LEU A 403 -44.70 -10.23 3.41
CA LEU A 403 -44.04 -8.95 3.17
C LEU A 403 -42.52 -9.07 2.98
N GLU A 404 -41.85 -9.94 3.74
CA GLU A 404 -40.42 -10.23 3.57
C GLU A 404 -40.14 -10.90 2.21
N ILE A 405 -40.97 -11.86 1.80
CA ILE A 405 -40.89 -12.51 0.49
C ILE A 405 -41.09 -11.50 -0.65
N ALA A 406 -42.06 -10.59 -0.52
CA ALA A 406 -42.29 -9.53 -1.51
C ALA A 406 -41.05 -8.62 -1.65
N ARG A 407 -40.52 -8.12 -0.54
CA ARG A 407 -39.28 -7.30 -0.53
C ARG A 407 -38.09 -8.02 -1.18
N LEU A 408 -37.92 -9.32 -0.88
CA LEU A 408 -36.86 -10.14 -1.49
C LEU A 408 -37.07 -10.39 -2.99
N GLN A 409 -38.32 -10.36 -3.48
CA GLN A 409 -38.62 -10.42 -4.92
C GLN A 409 -38.31 -9.10 -5.62
N ASP A 410 -38.61 -7.95 -5.00
CA ASP A 410 -38.24 -6.62 -5.50
C ASP A 410 -36.72 -6.42 -5.53
N ASP A 411 -36.01 -6.79 -4.45
CA ASP A 411 -34.54 -6.80 -4.40
C ASP A 411 -33.94 -7.69 -5.50
N LEU A 412 -34.53 -8.86 -5.74
CA LEU A 412 -34.11 -9.76 -6.82
C LEU A 412 -34.39 -9.18 -8.21
N ALA A 413 -35.48 -8.42 -8.39
CA ALA A 413 -35.78 -7.72 -9.64
C ALA A 413 -34.78 -6.60 -9.91
N LEU A 414 -34.48 -5.76 -8.91
CA LEU A 414 -33.47 -4.70 -8.97
C LEU A 414 -32.06 -5.27 -9.22
N THR A 415 -31.73 -6.40 -8.59
CA THR A 415 -30.46 -7.11 -8.81
C THR A 415 -30.39 -7.67 -10.24
N LYS A 416 -31.48 -8.20 -10.79
CA LYS A 416 -31.53 -8.63 -12.21
C LYS A 416 -31.37 -7.45 -13.17
N GLN A 417 -32.04 -6.33 -12.90
CA GLN A 417 -31.94 -5.12 -13.73
C GLN A 417 -30.50 -4.60 -13.79
N THR A 418 -29.86 -4.41 -12.63
CA THR A 418 -28.46 -3.96 -12.56
C THR A 418 -27.48 -4.96 -13.19
N VAL A 419 -27.76 -6.28 -13.12
CA VAL A 419 -27.00 -7.31 -13.86
C VAL A 419 -27.24 -7.26 -15.37
N THR A 420 -28.38 -6.79 -15.86
CA THR A 420 -28.63 -6.54 -17.30
C THR A 420 -28.09 -5.20 -17.81
N GLU A 421 -27.88 -4.22 -16.93
CA GLU A 421 -27.29 -2.91 -17.27
C GLU A 421 -25.74 -2.95 -17.27
N LEU A 422 -25.15 -3.73 -16.37
CA LEU A 422 -23.69 -3.95 -16.26
C LEU A 422 -22.95 -4.25 -17.58
N PRO A 423 -23.46 -5.09 -18.51
CA PRO A 423 -22.84 -5.33 -19.80
C PRO A 423 -22.69 -4.07 -20.66
N SER A 424 -23.67 -3.16 -20.62
CA SER A 424 -23.65 -1.89 -21.36
C SER A 424 -22.60 -0.94 -20.79
N ASP A 425 -22.62 -0.76 -19.46
CA ASP A 425 -21.64 0.01 -18.70
C ASP A 425 -20.20 -0.47 -18.95
N LEU A 426 -19.99 -1.79 -19.02
CA LEU A 426 -18.70 -2.39 -19.34
C LEU A 426 -18.30 -2.17 -20.80
N HIS A 427 -19.24 -2.21 -21.75
CA HIS A 427 -18.96 -1.98 -23.17
C HIS A 427 -18.58 -0.52 -23.46
N ASP A 428 -19.32 0.45 -22.92
CA ASP A 428 -19.01 1.88 -23.06
C ASP A 428 -17.67 2.24 -22.41
N ARG A 429 -17.36 1.59 -21.28
CA ARG A 429 -16.08 1.73 -20.58
C ARG A 429 -14.93 1.08 -21.36
N GLU A 430 -15.17 -0.04 -22.04
CA GLU A 430 -14.20 -0.66 -22.96
C GLU A 430 -13.94 0.25 -24.19
N GLY A 431 -15.00 0.84 -24.76
CA GLY A 431 -14.90 1.82 -25.86
C GLY A 431 -14.06 3.04 -25.47
N ASN A 432 -14.37 3.66 -24.33
CA ASN A 432 -13.61 4.78 -23.76
C ASN A 432 -12.13 4.43 -23.50
N LEU A 433 -11.83 3.19 -23.11
CA LEU A 433 -10.46 2.72 -22.91
C LEU A 433 -9.73 2.47 -24.24
N LYS A 434 -10.40 1.87 -25.24
CA LYS A 434 -9.87 1.70 -26.60
C LYS A 434 -9.52 3.06 -27.23
N GLU A 435 -10.39 4.06 -27.10
CA GLU A 435 -10.12 5.41 -27.60
C GLU A 435 -8.93 6.05 -26.89
N LYS A 436 -8.87 6.00 -25.55
CA LYS A 436 -7.71 6.52 -24.78
C LYS A 436 -6.40 5.83 -25.16
N VAL A 437 -6.40 4.52 -25.45
CA VAL A 437 -5.22 3.80 -25.96
C VAL A 437 -4.81 4.29 -27.35
N GLN A 438 -5.76 4.57 -28.25
CA GLN A 438 -5.46 5.16 -29.57
C GLN A 438 -4.91 6.60 -29.44
N GLN A 439 -5.54 7.44 -28.61
CA GLN A 439 -5.07 8.80 -28.32
C GLN A 439 -3.65 8.80 -27.72
N LEU A 440 -3.33 7.84 -26.85
CA LEU A 440 -1.99 7.67 -26.28
C LEU A 440 -0.97 7.20 -27.33
N ARG A 441 -1.28 6.23 -28.19
CA ARG A 441 -0.41 5.80 -29.29
C ARG A 441 -0.08 6.97 -30.24
N ALA A 442 -1.10 7.70 -30.69
CA ALA A 442 -0.93 8.89 -31.52
C ALA A 442 -0.16 10.02 -30.82
N ARG A 443 -0.12 10.05 -29.47
CA ARG A 443 0.71 10.98 -28.69
C ARG A 443 2.16 10.51 -28.60
N THR A 444 2.41 9.20 -28.50
CA THR A 444 3.75 8.60 -28.52
C THR A 444 4.40 8.77 -29.90
N GLU A 445 3.71 8.44 -30.99
CA GLU A 445 4.20 8.65 -32.37
C GLU A 445 4.60 10.12 -32.62
N ARG A 446 3.80 11.08 -32.14
CA ARG A 446 4.12 12.52 -32.21
C ARG A 446 5.31 12.91 -31.33
N ALA A 447 5.59 12.19 -30.24
CA ALA A 447 6.76 12.42 -29.39
C ALA A 447 8.03 11.83 -30.03
N GLU A 448 7.95 10.63 -30.60
CA GLU A 448 9.03 10.00 -31.36
C GLU A 448 9.40 10.81 -32.61
N LEU A 449 8.41 11.28 -33.37
CA LEU A 449 8.61 12.12 -34.55
C LEU A 449 9.15 13.53 -34.18
N ARG A 450 8.92 14.00 -32.95
CA ARG A 450 9.62 15.17 -32.40
C ARG A 450 11.05 14.84 -31.97
N ALA A 451 11.28 13.70 -31.32
CA ALA A 451 12.62 13.26 -30.92
C ALA A 451 13.53 13.09 -32.15
N GLY A 452 13.04 12.46 -33.23
CA GLY A 452 13.76 12.34 -34.51
C GLY A 452 14.06 13.68 -35.18
N LYS A 453 13.22 14.70 -34.98
CA LYS A 453 13.50 16.08 -35.42
C LYS A 453 14.52 16.79 -34.53
N CYS A 454 14.52 16.52 -33.22
CA CYS A 454 15.55 17.03 -32.30
C CYS A 454 16.92 16.37 -32.55
N THR A 455 16.99 15.07 -32.81
CA THR A 455 18.26 14.39 -33.09
C THR A 455 18.85 14.78 -34.43
N SER A 456 18.03 14.95 -35.48
CA SER A 456 18.50 15.48 -36.77
C SER A 456 18.91 16.95 -36.69
N ALA A 457 18.20 17.79 -35.91
CA ALA A 457 18.66 19.15 -35.63
C ALA A 457 19.99 19.17 -34.85
N LEU A 458 20.18 18.26 -33.88
CA LEU A 458 21.41 18.14 -33.09
C LEU A 458 22.61 17.72 -33.95
N THR A 459 22.45 16.72 -34.83
CA THR A 459 23.53 16.29 -35.73
C THR A 459 23.90 17.35 -36.76
N GLU A 460 22.93 18.15 -37.22
CA GLU A 460 23.20 19.28 -38.10
C GLU A 460 23.89 20.44 -37.36
N GLN A 461 23.51 20.71 -36.10
CA GLN A 461 24.23 21.65 -35.23
C GLN A 461 25.67 21.18 -34.95
N GLN A 462 25.88 19.88 -34.79
CA GLN A 462 27.21 19.30 -34.57
C GLN A 462 28.10 19.48 -35.81
N LYS A 463 27.61 19.21 -37.03
CA LYS A 463 28.35 19.51 -38.26
C LYS A 463 28.70 20.99 -38.39
N GLN A 464 27.77 21.88 -38.04
CA GLN A 464 28.01 23.32 -38.08
C GLN A 464 29.07 23.75 -37.05
N ALA A 465 29.11 23.12 -35.88
CA ALA A 465 30.16 23.32 -34.88
C ALA A 465 31.52 22.75 -35.31
N GLU A 466 31.53 21.60 -36.01
CA GLU A 466 32.75 20.99 -36.58
C GLU A 466 33.33 21.86 -37.71
N ALA A 467 32.49 22.31 -38.66
CA ALA A 467 32.90 23.26 -39.70
C ALA A 467 33.32 24.64 -39.16
N ALA A 468 32.79 25.05 -37.99
CA ALA A 468 33.24 26.25 -37.29
C ALA A 468 34.61 26.05 -36.59
N ARG A 469 34.87 24.85 -36.04
CA ARG A 469 36.19 24.48 -35.50
C ARG A 469 37.24 24.45 -36.60
N GLU A 470 36.95 23.81 -37.72
CA GLU A 470 37.85 23.70 -38.89
C GLU A 470 38.23 25.11 -39.42
N LYS A 471 37.26 26.04 -39.51
CA LYS A 471 37.54 27.44 -39.84
C LYS A 471 38.37 28.18 -38.79
N CYS A 472 38.14 27.94 -37.50
CA CYS A 472 38.98 28.49 -36.43
C CYS A 472 40.40 27.92 -36.45
N GLU A 473 40.57 26.66 -36.84
CA GLU A 473 41.86 25.99 -36.95
C GLU A 473 42.65 26.51 -38.17
N GLN A 474 42.00 26.67 -39.32
CA GLN A 474 42.56 27.35 -40.49
C GLN A 474 42.97 28.80 -40.17
N ALA A 475 42.10 29.59 -39.51
CA ALA A 475 42.44 30.93 -39.09
C ALA A 475 43.64 30.97 -38.11
N ARG A 476 43.87 29.88 -37.36
CA ARG A 476 45.00 29.72 -36.45
C ARG A 476 46.28 29.35 -37.18
N THR A 477 46.23 28.53 -38.22
CA THR A 477 47.38 28.25 -39.10
C THR A 477 47.79 29.50 -39.88
N ASP A 478 46.82 30.24 -40.43
CA ASP A 478 47.05 31.48 -41.16
C ASP A 478 47.71 32.54 -40.25
N ALA A 479 47.25 32.64 -39.00
CA ALA A 479 47.87 33.51 -37.99
C ALA A 479 49.29 33.08 -37.61
N THR A 480 49.61 31.77 -37.57
CA THR A 480 50.99 31.31 -37.35
C THR A 480 51.90 31.59 -38.55
N ASP A 481 51.42 31.46 -39.79
CA ASP A 481 52.20 31.78 -40.98
C ASP A 481 52.45 33.29 -41.13
N LEU A 482 51.47 34.13 -40.79
CA LEU A 482 51.67 35.57 -40.68
C LEU A 482 52.70 35.93 -39.61
N ARG A 483 52.70 35.23 -38.47
CA ARG A 483 53.72 35.42 -37.42
C ARG A 483 55.11 34.95 -37.84
N LEU A 484 55.22 33.83 -38.57
CA LEU A 484 56.48 33.37 -39.16
C LEU A 484 56.98 34.33 -40.25
N LYS A 485 56.08 34.97 -40.99
CA LYS A 485 56.42 36.03 -41.95
C LYS A 485 56.94 37.28 -41.25
N SER A 486 56.26 37.76 -40.20
CA SER A 486 56.75 38.87 -39.35
C SER A 486 58.16 38.57 -38.85
N ASN A 487 58.39 37.41 -38.21
CA ASN A 487 59.70 37.03 -37.70
C ASN A 487 60.82 37.05 -38.77
N ARG A 488 60.51 36.72 -40.04
CA ARG A 488 61.46 36.80 -41.16
C ARG A 488 61.74 38.24 -41.58
N ASP A 489 60.71 39.09 -41.59
CA ASP A 489 60.84 40.50 -41.96
C ASP A 489 61.50 41.32 -40.82
N ASP A 490 61.26 40.98 -39.55
CA ASP A 490 62.00 41.46 -38.38
C ASP A 490 63.50 41.08 -38.44
N GLU A 491 63.83 39.86 -38.88
CA GLU A 491 65.22 39.44 -39.06
C GLU A 491 65.89 40.15 -40.25
N LYS A 492 65.16 40.42 -41.36
CA LYS A 492 65.65 41.33 -42.41
C LYS A 492 65.93 42.72 -41.87
N ILE A 493 65.07 43.27 -41.02
CA ILE A 493 65.26 44.57 -40.38
C ILE A 493 66.52 44.55 -39.49
N ARG A 494 66.80 43.46 -38.76
CA ARG A 494 68.08 43.31 -38.02
C ARG A 494 69.30 43.27 -38.93
N ILE A 495 69.22 42.56 -40.06
CA ILE A 495 70.32 42.48 -41.04
C ILE A 495 70.56 43.85 -41.70
N LEU A 496 69.50 44.56 -42.10
CA LEU A 496 69.58 45.91 -42.66
C LEU A 496 70.09 46.93 -41.63
N ASN A 497 69.67 46.83 -40.37
CA ASN A 497 70.20 47.69 -39.31
C ASN A 497 71.67 47.40 -39.01
N ARG A 498 72.13 46.14 -39.09
CA ARG A 498 73.57 45.82 -39.05
C ARG A 498 74.32 46.45 -40.22
N GLN A 499 73.83 46.28 -41.44
CA GLN A 499 74.44 46.92 -42.61
C GLN A 499 74.47 48.45 -42.49
N ALA A 500 73.45 49.06 -41.87
CA ALA A 500 73.44 50.49 -41.57
C ALA A 500 74.43 50.89 -40.46
N THR A 501 74.65 50.07 -39.42
CA THR A 501 75.72 50.32 -38.43
C THR A 501 77.10 50.12 -39.02
N ASP A 502 77.29 49.10 -39.86
CA ASP A 502 78.57 48.80 -40.52
C ASP A 502 78.94 49.94 -41.49
N LEU A 503 77.98 50.43 -42.29
CA LEU A 503 78.14 51.62 -43.14
C LEU A 503 78.36 52.90 -42.33
N SER A 504 77.73 53.04 -41.15
CA SER A 504 77.98 54.16 -40.25
C SER A 504 79.40 54.09 -39.65
N GLU A 505 79.89 52.90 -39.28
CA GLU A 505 81.26 52.70 -38.84
C GLU A 505 82.26 52.98 -39.96
N ASP A 506 82.04 52.49 -41.19
CA ASP A 506 82.92 52.77 -42.33
C ASP A 506 82.91 54.27 -42.72
N MET A 507 81.75 54.93 -42.63
CA MET A 507 81.67 56.39 -42.83
C MET A 507 82.38 57.15 -41.70
N ASN A 508 82.31 56.69 -40.45
CA ASN A 508 83.10 57.26 -39.35
C ASN A 508 84.60 57.01 -39.53
N ARG A 509 85.02 55.80 -39.95
CA ARG A 509 86.42 55.49 -40.30
C ARG A 509 86.93 56.35 -41.46
N TRP A 510 86.07 56.68 -42.42
CA TRP A 510 86.37 57.61 -43.52
C TRP A 510 86.47 59.06 -43.04
N ILE A 511 85.58 59.50 -42.14
CA ILE A 511 85.64 60.82 -41.49
C ILE A 511 86.94 60.97 -40.68
N THR A 512 87.33 59.96 -39.90
CA THR A 512 88.60 59.96 -39.17
C THR A 512 89.79 60.04 -40.13
N ARG A 513 89.88 59.14 -41.13
CA ARG A 513 90.94 59.21 -42.17
C ARG A 513 91.01 60.54 -42.90
N LYS A 514 89.87 61.21 -43.11
CA LYS A 514 89.78 62.55 -43.70
C LYS A 514 90.26 63.64 -42.73
N ALA A 515 89.97 63.50 -41.43
CA ALA A 515 90.49 64.39 -40.39
C ALA A 515 92.01 64.23 -40.21
N ASP A 516 92.52 63.00 -40.28
CA ASP A 516 93.94 62.68 -40.26
C ASP A 516 94.64 63.32 -41.47
N LEU A 517 94.14 63.08 -42.70
CA LEU A 517 94.63 63.74 -43.93
C LEU A 517 94.60 65.27 -43.86
N LEU A 518 93.57 65.86 -43.24
CA LEU A 518 93.48 67.31 -43.04
C LEU A 518 94.46 67.83 -41.98
N ASN A 519 94.82 67.02 -40.98
CA ASN A 519 95.86 67.34 -40.02
C ASN A 519 97.27 67.17 -40.62
N ASP A 520 97.50 66.15 -41.45
CA ASP A 520 98.75 65.97 -42.20
C ASP A 520 99.00 67.17 -43.13
N VAL A 521 97.99 67.57 -43.91
CA VAL A 521 98.04 68.78 -44.76
C VAL A 521 98.24 70.06 -43.92
N ARG A 522 97.64 70.14 -42.72
CA ARG A 522 97.84 71.27 -41.79
C ARG A 522 99.23 71.28 -41.15
N SER A 523 99.88 70.12 -40.97
CA SER A 523 101.25 70.02 -40.46
C SER A 523 102.29 70.47 -41.50
N LEU A 524 102.01 70.25 -42.79
CA LEU A 524 102.90 70.56 -43.91
C LEU A 524 102.93 72.05 -44.30
N ASN A 525 102.10 72.90 -43.69
CA ASN A 525 101.98 74.31 -44.08
C ASN A 525 102.07 75.28 -42.87
N SER A 526 103.17 75.19 -42.13
CA SER A 526 103.53 76.17 -41.10
C SER A 526 104.18 77.42 -41.72
N ASN A 527 103.39 78.31 -42.32
CA ASN A 527 103.76 79.70 -42.64
C ASN A 527 102.53 80.56 -43.01
N SER A 528 102.66 81.87 -42.76
CA SER A 528 101.73 82.96 -43.10
C SER A 528 100.27 82.89 -42.61
N ASP A 529 100.05 83.58 -41.48
CA ASP A 529 99.43 84.92 -41.44
C ASP A 529 97.99 85.20 -41.93
N GLU A 530 97.36 86.08 -41.13
CA GLU A 530 96.35 87.10 -41.46
C GLU A 530 94.88 86.75 -41.83
N GLN A 531 93.97 87.35 -41.03
CA GLN A 531 92.76 88.12 -41.42
C GLN A 531 91.64 87.46 -42.30
N GLN A 532 90.37 87.89 -42.31
CA GLN A 532 89.47 88.56 -41.35
C GLN A 532 88.01 88.28 -41.80
N ASN A 533 87.02 88.44 -40.90
CA ASN A 533 85.61 88.85 -41.13
C ASN A 533 84.78 88.35 -42.35
N GLY A 534 83.54 87.91 -42.11
CA GLY A 534 82.41 88.43 -42.93
C GLY A 534 81.19 87.54 -43.30
N SER A 535 80.18 87.55 -42.42
CA SER A 535 78.73 87.70 -42.76
C SER A 535 77.93 86.64 -43.57
N SER A 536 76.67 86.45 -43.11
CA SER A 536 75.49 85.91 -43.85
C SER A 536 75.49 84.40 -44.19
N LEU A 537 74.35 83.73 -44.37
CA LEU A 537 72.97 84.19 -44.59
C LEU A 537 71.93 83.24 -43.92
N GLU A 538 70.68 83.69 -43.76
CA GLU A 538 69.53 82.85 -43.35
C GLU A 538 69.04 81.91 -44.49
N VAL A 539 68.20 80.92 -44.16
CA VAL A 539 66.92 80.60 -44.86
C VAL A 539 66.16 79.44 -44.19
N SER A 540 64.83 79.40 -44.36
CA SER A 540 63.87 78.56 -43.63
C SER A 540 63.44 77.24 -44.31
N VAL A 541 63.07 76.27 -43.47
CA VAL A 541 61.96 75.26 -43.54
C VAL A 541 61.30 74.94 -44.90
N PRO A 542 61.04 73.64 -45.18
CA PRO A 542 59.67 73.23 -45.59
C PRO A 542 59.09 71.96 -44.90
N ARG A 543 57.76 71.81 -45.02
CA ARG A 543 56.82 70.72 -44.63
C ARG A 543 55.87 70.47 -45.85
N PRO A 544 54.86 69.55 -45.88
CA PRO A 544 54.54 68.38 -45.06
C PRO A 544 54.87 67.05 -45.79
N PRO A 545 54.01 66.26 -46.50
CA PRO A 545 52.56 66.29 -46.78
C PRO A 545 51.74 65.19 -46.03
N ASP A 546 50.50 64.89 -46.47
CA ASP A 546 49.57 63.87 -45.93
C ASP A 546 49.36 62.65 -46.86
N ALA A 547 48.98 61.51 -46.27
CA ALA A 547 48.08 60.47 -46.82
C ALA A 547 47.62 59.51 -45.68
N GLY A 548 46.43 58.92 -45.64
CA GLY A 548 45.31 58.92 -46.61
C GLY A 548 44.88 57.48 -46.96
N ILE A 549 43.56 57.23 -47.16
CA ILE A 549 42.90 55.91 -47.39
C ILE A 549 42.69 55.12 -46.07
N GLN A 550 41.50 54.81 -45.52
CA GLN A 550 40.13 54.48 -46.00
C GLN A 550 39.90 53.08 -46.61
N THR A 551 39.20 52.21 -45.88
CA THR A 551 38.18 51.31 -46.46
C THR A 551 36.99 51.13 -45.51
N LYS A 552 35.78 51.39 -46.02
CA LYS A 552 34.47 50.89 -45.53
C LYS A 552 34.21 49.51 -46.20
N PRO A 553 33.24 48.67 -45.79
CA PRO A 553 31.78 48.94 -45.80
C PRO A 553 31.09 48.60 -44.43
N GLU A 554 29.87 49.01 -44.09
CA GLU A 554 28.53 48.79 -44.71
C GLU A 554 28.16 47.28 -44.79
N GLU A 555 27.26 46.76 -43.95
CA GLU A 555 25.79 46.95 -43.85
C GLU A 555 24.96 46.13 -44.86
N LEU A 556 24.37 45.02 -44.37
CA LEU A 556 22.99 44.54 -44.65
C LEU A 556 22.62 43.63 -43.46
N ASN A 557 21.63 43.86 -42.59
CA ASN A 557 20.23 44.30 -42.70
C ASN A 557 19.23 43.17 -43.04
N ASN A 558 18.51 42.69 -42.01
CA ASN A 558 17.15 42.12 -41.99
C ASN A 558 16.87 41.64 -40.54
N SER A 559 15.83 42.08 -39.81
CA SER A 559 14.39 41.78 -39.95
C SER A 559 14.00 40.37 -39.42
N SER A 560 12.99 40.15 -38.57
CA SER A 560 12.16 41.05 -37.72
C SER A 560 11.24 40.25 -36.75
N HIS A 561 10.59 40.97 -35.83
CA HIS A 561 9.24 40.70 -35.27
C HIS A 561 9.02 39.62 -34.17
N LEU A 562 7.85 39.73 -33.51
CA LEU A 562 7.30 38.90 -32.41
C LEU A 562 8.15 38.90 -31.11
N GLN A 563 7.76 39.50 -29.98
CA GLN A 563 6.44 39.72 -29.36
C GLN A 563 5.60 38.44 -29.22
N ASN A 564 5.60 37.85 -28.01
CA ASN A 564 4.38 37.75 -27.19
C ASN A 564 4.69 37.30 -25.73
N LEU A 565 4.00 37.93 -24.78
CA LEU A 565 3.83 37.46 -23.40
C LEU A 565 2.64 36.47 -23.34
N PRO A 566 2.49 35.69 -22.25
CA PRO A 566 1.75 36.22 -21.09
C PRO A 566 2.48 36.02 -19.76
N GLN A 567 2.48 37.07 -18.93
CA GLN A 567 2.65 36.93 -17.49
C GLN A 567 1.33 36.44 -16.87
N ASN A 568 1.25 35.15 -16.56
CA ASN A 568 0.33 34.63 -15.55
C ASN A 568 1.16 34.34 -14.28
N GLY A 569 0.72 34.65 -13.06
CA GLY A 569 -0.53 35.30 -12.66
C GLY A 569 -0.65 35.19 -11.13
N VAL A 570 -0.08 36.16 -10.40
CA VAL A 570 0.12 36.03 -8.94
C VAL A 570 -1.17 36.30 -8.18
N CYS A 571 -2.00 35.26 -8.04
CA CYS A 571 -3.21 35.29 -7.22
C CYS A 571 -2.89 35.42 -5.72
N LYS A 572 -2.78 36.67 -5.23
CA LYS A 572 -2.78 37.00 -3.81
C LYS A 572 -4.17 36.78 -3.20
N SER A 573 -4.48 35.55 -2.80
CA SER A 573 -5.64 35.26 -1.95
C SER A 573 -5.39 35.73 -0.51
N ARG A 574 -5.71 36.99 -0.22
CA ARG A 574 -5.98 37.41 1.17
C ARG A 574 -7.24 36.69 1.65
N PHE A 575 -7.12 35.88 2.69
CA PHE A 575 -8.24 35.63 3.60
C PHE A 575 -7.86 36.11 5.01
N LEU A 576 -8.80 36.81 5.64
CA LEU A 576 -8.62 37.38 6.98
C LEU A 576 -8.87 36.31 8.04
N ALA A 577 -8.24 36.49 9.20
CA ALA A 577 -8.53 35.69 10.37
C ALA A 577 -9.92 36.03 10.94
N ALA A 578 -10.64 35.01 11.40
CA ALA A 578 -11.69 35.13 12.40
C ALA A 578 -11.26 34.30 13.62
N MET A 579 -11.39 34.85 14.83
CA MET A 579 -10.94 34.19 16.06
C MET A 579 -12.11 33.80 16.97
N SER A 580 -11.98 32.64 17.61
CA SER A 580 -12.66 32.27 18.87
C SER A 580 -14.20 32.09 18.82
N PRO A 581 -14.84 31.53 19.89
CA PRO A 581 -14.27 31.06 21.16
C PRO A 581 -14.54 29.58 21.54
N ASN A 582 -14.01 29.21 22.72
CA ASN A 582 -14.26 27.98 23.50
C ASN A 582 -15.76 27.58 23.62
N PRO A 583 -16.00 26.31 24.00
CA PRO A 583 -16.64 26.11 25.31
C PRO A 583 -15.91 25.18 26.29
N SER A 584 -16.29 25.30 27.56
CA SER A 584 -15.96 24.52 28.77
C SER A 584 -15.78 23.00 28.54
N ARG A 585 -14.85 22.26 29.17
CA ARG A 585 -14.41 22.17 30.60
C ARG A 585 -15.47 21.52 31.51
N MET A 586 -15.04 20.50 32.29
CA MET A 586 -15.77 19.68 33.30
C MET A 586 -16.46 18.40 32.75
N PRO A 587 -16.57 17.31 33.56
CA PRO A 587 -15.60 16.81 34.55
C PRO A 587 -15.36 15.27 34.47
N LEU A 588 -14.42 14.76 35.28
CA LEU A 588 -14.10 13.34 35.45
C LEU A 588 -15.23 12.54 36.14
N PRO A 589 -15.50 11.28 35.75
CA PRO A 589 -16.12 10.28 36.61
C PRO A 589 -15.12 9.81 37.69
N SER A 590 -15.56 9.77 38.95
CA SER A 590 -14.73 9.32 40.08
C SER A 590 -14.78 7.81 40.29
N LYS A 591 -13.83 7.29 41.06
CA LYS A 591 -13.70 5.87 41.45
C LYS A 591 -14.96 5.35 42.16
N ARG A 592 -15.57 4.32 41.59
CA ARG A 592 -16.15 3.15 42.28
C ARG A 592 -15.87 1.92 41.40
N GLY A 593 -15.63 0.72 41.91
CA GLY A 593 -15.54 0.30 43.31
C GLY A 593 -15.72 -1.21 43.35
N SER A 594 -14.61 -1.97 43.37
CA SER A 594 -14.67 -3.43 43.35
C SER A 594 -15.34 -3.97 44.60
N ILE A 595 -16.30 -4.88 44.43
CA ILE A 595 -16.89 -5.67 45.51
C ILE A 595 -16.93 -7.12 45.03
N ASP A 596 -16.00 -7.93 45.54
CA ASP A 596 -16.00 -9.37 45.36
C ASP A 596 -16.97 -10.04 46.35
N ALA A 597 -18.02 -10.67 45.81
CA ALA A 597 -18.88 -11.65 46.47
C ALA A 597 -19.69 -12.34 45.34
N ASN A 598 -19.43 -13.57 44.89
CA ASN A 598 -18.77 -14.72 45.52
C ASN A 598 -19.58 -15.33 46.69
N ILE A 599 -20.70 -15.97 46.37
CA ILE A 599 -21.25 -17.17 47.02
C ILE A 599 -22.31 -17.83 46.08
N PRO A 600 -22.48 -19.17 46.05
CA PRO A 600 -23.00 -19.86 44.85
C PRO A 600 -24.47 -20.29 44.92
N ASN A 601 -25.00 -20.68 43.75
CA ASN A 601 -26.22 -21.50 43.63
C ASN A 601 -25.97 -22.93 44.17
N ASP A 602 -26.72 -23.37 45.17
CA ASP A 602 -27.04 -24.79 45.38
C ASP A 602 -28.36 -24.96 46.17
N ARG A 603 -28.98 -26.13 46.03
CA ARG A 603 -30.05 -26.75 46.85
C ARG A 603 -31.46 -26.14 46.85
N ASN A 604 -32.30 -26.83 46.07
CA ASN A 604 -33.45 -27.60 46.60
C ASN A 604 -33.65 -27.54 48.13
N LEU A 605 -34.86 -27.16 48.56
CA LEU A 605 -35.55 -27.87 49.64
C LEU A 605 -37.08 -27.73 49.50
N ARG A 606 -37.79 -28.83 49.74
CA ARG A 606 -39.22 -28.80 50.03
C ARG A 606 -39.40 -28.21 51.43
N ASP A 607 -40.46 -27.44 51.68
CA ASP A 607 -41.23 -27.69 52.88
C ASP A 607 -42.71 -27.28 52.80
N ARG A 608 -43.50 -27.83 53.70
CA ARG A 608 -44.94 -27.61 53.87
C ARG A 608 -45.20 -26.38 54.75
N LYS A 609 -46.29 -25.66 54.48
CA LYS A 609 -47.10 -25.04 55.54
C LYS A 609 -48.56 -24.83 55.11
N ARG A 610 -49.48 -25.34 55.93
CA ARG A 610 -50.89 -24.92 55.97
C ARG A 610 -50.99 -23.57 56.69
N PRO A 611 -52.00 -22.75 56.38
CA PRO A 611 -52.75 -22.02 57.39
C PRO A 611 -53.89 -22.86 57.97
N ARG A 612 -54.31 -22.54 59.19
CA ARG A 612 -55.55 -23.06 59.81
C ARG A 612 -56.72 -22.12 59.51
N GLN A 613 -57.91 -22.71 59.66
CA GLN A 613 -59.20 -22.07 59.94
C GLN A 613 -59.16 -20.63 60.49
N SER A 614 -60.01 -19.78 59.94
CA SER A 614 -60.70 -18.70 60.67
C SER A 614 -62.21 -18.89 60.46
N SER A 615 -63.01 -18.70 61.50
CA SER A 615 -64.45 -18.93 61.48
C SER A 615 -65.23 -17.78 60.85
N GLN A 616 -66.23 -18.10 60.04
CA GLN A 616 -67.59 -17.53 60.11
C GLN A 616 -68.59 -18.48 59.45
#